data_AF-A0A8J3DU57-F1
#
_entry.id   AF-A0A8J3DU57-F1
#
_cell.length_a   1.000
_cell.length_b   1.000
_cell.length_c   1.000
_cell.angle_alpha   90.00
_cell.angle_beta   90.00
_cell.angle_gamma   90.00
#
_symmetry.space_group_name_H-M   'P 1'
#
loop_
_entity.id
_entity.type
_entity.pdbx_description
1 polymer ?
#
loop_
_entity_poly.entity_id
_entity_poly.type
_entity_poly.pdbx_seq_one_letter_code
_entity_poly.pdbx_strand_id
1 'polypeptide(L)'
;MSASAGLGFSGGTGCYRMSRIEIWKVFGAAVLVTVAITVPSLAGDDKEQAKQDGKQFEALQHDLDRRADLWMRRQACPADLFQQDQTLFSRWDLTRDYTVGECEADPAACLKGCFDDGNEDACFQLAYIHQQNAPKALSRYSQALFAQACAAGSDGGCTNRAAGILRGTTDDEPFLAKVDQAPSCVFRSFEVTCDAGDAWGCTMLGWQYTSGEAVAVDTAKARAAFEKSCAISPDFVACDYARMELERLNTPDGAD
;
A
#
# COMPACT_ATOMS: atom_id res chain seq x y z
N MET A 1 1.18 65.01 -11.31
CA MET A 1 2.41 64.60 -12.04
C MET A 1 2.61 63.12 -11.79
N SER A 2 2.77 62.37 -12.89
CA SER A 2 3.00 60.92 -13.07
C SER A 2 4.13 60.36 -12.17
N ALA A 3 4.38 59.06 -11.91
CA ALA A 3 3.95 57.72 -12.40
C ALA A 3 4.33 56.68 -11.29
N SER A 4 3.63 55.54 -11.10
CA SER A 4 4.02 54.13 -11.43
C SER A 4 5.49 53.74 -11.09
N ALA A 5 5.91 52.60 -10.53
CA ALA A 5 5.43 51.22 -10.27
C ALA A 5 6.30 50.65 -9.09
N GLY A 6 6.02 49.61 -8.29
CA GLY A 6 5.57 48.24 -8.58
C GLY A 6 6.75 47.25 -8.40
N LEU A 7 6.70 46.39 -7.36
CA LEU A 7 7.06 44.95 -7.31
C LEU A 7 7.50 44.50 -5.90
N GLY A 8 6.85 43.44 -5.42
CA GLY A 8 7.13 42.76 -4.16
C GLY A 8 8.20 41.66 -4.29
N PHE A 9 8.66 41.18 -3.13
CA PHE A 9 9.53 40.01 -3.00
C PHE A 9 8.97 39.06 -1.95
N SER A 10 8.85 37.80 -2.35
CA SER A 10 8.48 36.62 -1.58
C SER A 10 9.69 35.96 -0.91
N GLY A 11 9.45 35.36 0.26
CA GLY A 11 9.95 34.00 0.55
C GLY A 11 11.23 33.84 1.37
N GLY A 12 11.07 33.18 2.52
CA GLY A 12 11.91 32.01 2.87
C GLY A 12 13.15 32.26 3.72
N THR A 13 13.00 32.17 5.05
CA THR A 13 14.10 31.87 5.97
C THR A 13 14.01 30.40 6.42
N GLY A 14 14.72 29.52 5.71
CA GLY A 14 15.06 28.18 6.17
C GLY A 14 16.46 28.20 6.77
N CYS A 15 16.54 28.13 8.10
CA CYS A 15 17.78 27.92 8.85
C CYS A 15 18.21 26.45 8.72
N TYR A 16 19.40 26.18 8.17
CA TYR A 16 20.17 24.99 8.51
C TYR A 16 21.49 25.37 9.16
N ARG A 17 21.62 24.92 10.40
CA ARG A 17 22.75 25.05 11.31
C ARG A 17 23.76 23.96 10.93
N MET A 18 24.96 24.34 10.47
CA MET A 18 26.09 23.42 10.40
C MET A 18 27.17 23.82 11.40
N SER A 19 27.49 22.86 12.25
CA SER A 19 28.44 22.94 13.35
C SER A 19 29.88 23.08 12.85
N ARG A 20 30.67 23.82 13.63
CA ARG A 20 32.10 24.10 13.43
C ARG A 20 32.94 22.82 13.34
N ILE A 21 33.86 22.77 12.39
CA ILE A 21 35.16 22.09 12.54
C ILE A 21 36.23 23.09 12.09
N GLU A 22 37.00 23.61 13.04
CA GLU A 22 38.21 24.40 12.78
C GLU A 22 39.39 23.45 12.58
N ILE A 23 40.13 23.60 11.48
CA ILE A 23 41.51 23.09 11.37
C ILE A 23 42.38 24.22 10.83
N TRP A 24 43.33 24.62 11.66
CA TRP A 24 44.30 25.69 11.44
C TRP A 24 45.40 25.30 10.45
N LYS A 25 45.78 26.27 9.59
CA LYS A 25 47.11 26.53 9.02
C LYS A 25 47.88 25.40 8.32
N VAL A 26 47.97 25.49 6.99
CA VAL A 26 49.26 25.50 6.25
C VAL A 26 49.10 26.38 5.01
N PHE A 27 49.86 27.48 4.93
CA PHE A 27 50.01 28.31 3.74
C PHE A 27 50.97 27.62 2.76
N GLY A 28 50.47 27.26 1.58
CA GLY A 28 51.25 26.95 0.39
C GLY A 28 50.42 27.38 -0.81
N ALA A 29 50.93 28.32 -1.61
CA ALA A 29 50.22 28.90 -2.74
C ALA A 29 50.00 27.86 -3.86
N ALA A 30 48.94 27.06 -3.74
CA ALA A 30 48.39 26.28 -4.83
C ALA A 30 47.31 27.12 -5.50
N VAL A 31 47.49 27.43 -6.78
CA VAL A 31 46.44 28.01 -7.63
C VAL A 31 45.30 26.98 -7.66
N LEU A 32 44.24 27.25 -6.90
CA LEU A 32 42.99 26.52 -7.00
C LEU A 32 42.38 26.83 -8.37
N VAL A 33 42.57 25.94 -9.34
CA VAL A 33 41.73 25.92 -10.53
C VAL A 33 40.37 25.39 -10.08
N THR A 34 39.46 26.30 -9.74
CA THR A 34 38.05 25.95 -9.53
C THR A 34 37.46 25.58 -10.88
N VAL A 35 37.39 24.28 -11.17
CA VAL A 35 36.52 23.78 -12.24
C VAL A 35 35.10 23.94 -11.74
N ALA A 36 34.37 24.92 -12.29
CA ALA A 36 32.94 25.03 -12.07
C ALA A 36 32.28 23.82 -12.77
N ILE A 37 32.03 22.75 -12.02
CA ILE A 37 31.17 21.67 -12.50
C ILE A 37 29.74 22.21 -12.37
N THR A 38 29.17 22.64 -13.49
CA THR A 38 27.73 22.87 -13.59
C THR A 38 27.06 21.50 -13.47
N VAL A 39 26.56 21.16 -12.29
CA VAL A 39 25.61 20.05 -12.14
C VAL A 39 24.31 20.49 -12.82
N PRO A 40 23.83 19.81 -13.86
CA PRO A 40 22.57 20.16 -14.49
C PRO A 40 21.44 20.13 -13.45
N SER A 41 20.49 21.05 -13.57
CA SER A 41 19.26 21.04 -12.77
C SER A 41 18.45 19.77 -13.09
N LEU A 42 18.07 19.02 -12.05
CA LEU A 42 17.36 17.73 -12.08
C LEU A 42 15.96 17.73 -12.74
N ALA A 43 15.47 18.88 -13.19
CA ALA A 43 14.13 19.01 -13.77
C ALA A 43 13.95 18.28 -15.12
N GLY A 44 15.04 17.89 -15.78
CA GLY A 44 15.02 17.07 -17.00
C GLY A 44 14.86 15.57 -16.69
N ASP A 45 15.53 15.10 -15.63
CA ASP A 45 15.56 13.70 -15.23
C ASP A 45 14.18 13.24 -14.72
N ASP A 46 13.46 14.10 -14.00
CA ASP A 46 12.11 13.78 -13.48
C ASP A 46 11.08 13.48 -14.58
N LYS A 47 11.15 14.18 -15.72
CA LYS A 47 10.22 13.97 -16.84
C LYS A 47 10.54 12.73 -17.66
N GLU A 48 11.83 12.42 -17.79
CA GLU A 48 12.30 11.26 -18.51
C GLU A 48 12.07 9.99 -17.68
N GLN A 49 12.28 10.07 -16.36
CA GLN A 49 11.91 9.05 -15.38
C GLN A 49 10.41 8.76 -15.39
N ALA A 50 9.55 9.79 -15.25
CA ALA A 50 8.09 9.58 -15.28
C ALA A 50 7.58 8.95 -16.59
N LYS A 51 8.23 9.24 -17.73
CA LYS A 51 7.92 8.62 -19.02
C LYS A 51 8.37 7.15 -19.07
N GLN A 52 9.50 6.84 -18.44
CA GLN A 52 10.01 5.48 -18.34
C GLN A 52 9.14 4.64 -17.41
N ASP A 53 8.76 5.17 -16.26
CA ASP A 53 7.85 4.53 -15.30
C ASP A 53 6.51 4.22 -15.97
N GLY A 54 5.94 5.19 -16.71
CA GLY A 54 4.69 4.99 -17.46
C GLY A 54 4.75 3.83 -18.46
N LYS A 55 5.86 3.67 -19.18
CA LYS A 55 6.07 2.53 -20.10
C LYS A 55 6.20 1.19 -19.36
N GLN A 56 6.85 1.18 -18.19
CA GLN A 56 6.94 -0.03 -17.38
C GLN A 56 5.56 -0.47 -16.90
N PHE A 57 4.69 0.45 -16.49
CA PHE A 57 3.31 0.13 -16.10
C PHE A 57 2.46 -0.37 -17.27
N GLU A 58 2.60 0.21 -18.47
CA GLU A 58 1.91 -0.30 -19.67
C GLU A 58 2.36 -1.72 -20.04
N ALA A 59 3.67 -1.98 -19.99
CA ALA A 59 4.21 -3.32 -20.24
C ALA A 59 3.72 -4.33 -19.20
N LEU A 60 3.71 -3.94 -17.92
CA LEU A 60 3.18 -4.75 -16.82
C LEU A 60 1.71 -5.11 -17.06
N GLN A 61 0.86 -4.15 -17.46
CA GLN A 61 -0.56 -4.41 -17.74
C GLN A 61 -0.74 -5.40 -18.89
N HIS A 62 0.02 -5.24 -19.97
CA HIS A 62 -0.01 -6.18 -21.09
C HIS A 62 0.39 -7.59 -20.64
N ASP A 63 1.30 -7.74 -19.68
CA ASP A 63 1.67 -9.03 -19.09
C ASP A 63 0.60 -9.60 -18.17
N LEU A 64 -0.07 -8.77 -17.37
CA LEU A 64 -1.18 -9.17 -16.50
C LEU A 64 -2.42 -9.59 -17.30
N ASP A 65 -2.73 -8.92 -18.41
CA ASP A 65 -3.87 -9.26 -19.27
C ASP A 65 -3.78 -10.69 -19.83
N ARG A 66 -2.56 -11.22 -20.03
CA ARG A 66 -2.34 -12.58 -20.54
C ARG A 66 -2.52 -13.67 -19.48
N ARG A 67 -2.74 -13.32 -18.21
CA ARG A 67 -2.86 -14.26 -17.09
C ARG A 67 -4.32 -14.53 -16.74
N ALA A 68 -4.91 -15.56 -17.33
CA ALA A 68 -6.32 -15.90 -17.12
C ALA A 68 -6.64 -16.28 -15.66
N ASP A 69 -5.71 -16.95 -14.99
CA ASP A 69 -5.77 -17.35 -13.59
C ASP A 69 -5.91 -16.13 -12.65
N LEU A 70 -5.16 -15.07 -12.91
CA LEU A 70 -5.22 -13.81 -12.15
C LEU A 70 -6.65 -13.24 -12.13
N TRP A 71 -7.30 -13.18 -13.30
CA TRP A 71 -8.65 -12.66 -13.44
C TRP A 71 -9.72 -13.57 -12.83
N MET A 72 -9.46 -14.88 -12.78
CA MET A 72 -10.31 -15.84 -12.08
C MET A 72 -10.20 -15.69 -10.57
N ARG A 73 -8.98 -15.54 -10.04
CA ARG A 73 -8.76 -15.29 -8.60
C ARG A 73 -9.44 -14.00 -8.15
N ARG A 74 -9.41 -12.93 -8.95
CA ARG A 74 -10.15 -11.69 -8.63
C ARG A 74 -11.65 -11.92 -8.34
N GLN A 75 -12.26 -12.95 -8.92
CA GLN A 75 -13.68 -13.29 -8.78
C GLN A 75 -13.97 -14.23 -7.60
N ALA A 76 -12.95 -14.74 -6.92
CA ALA A 76 -13.06 -15.64 -5.78
C ALA A 76 -12.94 -14.88 -4.45
N CYS A 77 -13.56 -15.43 -3.41
CA CYS A 77 -13.60 -14.76 -2.12
C CYS A 77 -12.20 -14.80 -1.49
N PRO A 78 -11.67 -13.70 -0.94
CA PRO A 78 -10.33 -13.71 -0.35
C PRO A 78 -10.18 -14.76 0.77
N ALA A 79 -11.21 -14.91 1.61
CA ALA A 79 -11.25 -15.96 2.63
C ALA A 79 -11.09 -17.38 2.08
N ASP A 80 -11.62 -17.65 0.89
CA ASP A 80 -11.54 -18.97 0.25
C ASP A 80 -10.22 -19.14 -0.51
N LEU A 81 -9.61 -18.03 -0.95
CA LEU A 81 -8.33 -18.00 -1.66
C LEU A 81 -7.11 -18.07 -0.76
N PHE A 82 -7.22 -17.62 0.49
CA PHE A 82 -6.07 -17.40 1.36
C PHE A 82 -5.18 -18.64 1.45
N GLN A 83 -3.89 -18.45 1.15
CA GLN A 83 -2.86 -19.50 1.18
C GLN A 83 -3.08 -20.69 0.23
N GLN A 84 -3.95 -20.58 -0.78
CA GLN A 84 -4.19 -21.66 -1.75
C GLN A 84 -2.94 -22.08 -2.54
N ASP A 85 -2.01 -21.14 -2.78
CA ASP A 85 -0.78 -21.38 -3.54
C ASP A 85 0.40 -21.73 -2.62
N GLN A 86 0.24 -21.68 -1.29
CA GLN A 86 1.33 -22.01 -0.38
C GLN A 86 1.68 -23.50 -0.47
N THR A 87 2.96 -23.75 -0.70
CA THR A 87 3.52 -25.10 -0.70
C THR A 87 4.24 -25.39 0.60
N LEU A 88 4.60 -26.65 0.84
CA LEU A 88 5.47 -26.98 1.98
C LEU A 88 6.81 -26.24 1.92
N PHE A 89 7.29 -25.83 0.74
CA PHE A 89 8.55 -25.12 0.59
C PHE A 89 8.42 -23.63 0.93
N SER A 90 7.35 -22.95 0.49
CA SER A 90 7.12 -21.54 0.86
C SER A 90 6.86 -21.34 2.36
N ARG A 91 6.39 -22.39 3.05
CA ARG A 91 6.20 -22.38 4.51
C ARG A 91 7.50 -22.49 5.31
N TRP A 92 8.60 -22.91 4.68
CA TRP A 92 9.93 -22.92 5.27
C TRP A 92 10.65 -21.71 4.71
N ASP A 93 10.62 -20.61 5.48
CA ASP A 93 11.21 -19.27 5.29
C ASP A 93 12.57 -19.23 4.53
N LEU A 94 12.52 -19.58 3.24
CA LEU A 94 13.63 -19.63 2.31
C LEU A 94 13.32 -18.76 1.08
N THR A 95 12.21 -18.02 1.13
CA THR A 95 11.80 -17.09 0.10
C THR A 95 12.56 -15.78 0.23
N ARG A 96 12.88 -15.16 -0.92
CA ARG A 96 13.50 -13.85 -0.96
C ARG A 96 12.48 -12.78 -0.58
N ASP A 97 12.84 -11.86 0.30
CA ASP A 97 12.02 -10.68 0.60
C ASP A 97 12.02 -9.69 -0.57
N TYR A 98 10.88 -9.07 -0.83
CA TYR A 98 10.73 -7.99 -1.81
C TYR A 98 10.24 -6.72 -1.12
N THR A 99 10.89 -5.61 -1.42
CA THR A 99 10.52 -4.29 -0.90
C THR A 99 9.76 -3.46 -1.93
N VAL A 100 9.00 -2.46 -1.46
CA VAL A 100 8.31 -1.48 -2.34
C VAL A 100 9.29 -0.88 -3.34
N GLY A 101 10.43 -0.35 -2.88
CA GLY A 101 11.39 0.34 -3.72
C GLY A 101 12.06 -0.55 -4.78
N GLU A 102 12.26 -1.83 -4.48
CA GLU A 102 12.75 -2.80 -5.49
C GLU A 102 11.70 -3.03 -6.57
N CYS A 103 10.43 -3.18 -6.21
CA CYS A 103 9.36 -3.37 -7.19
C CYS A 103 9.03 -2.11 -7.97
N GLU A 104 9.21 -0.92 -7.39
CA GLU A 104 9.13 0.35 -8.12
C GLU A 104 10.25 0.46 -9.16
N ALA A 105 11.48 0.07 -8.80
CA ALA A 105 12.62 0.13 -9.71
C ALA A 105 12.56 -0.93 -10.84
N ASP A 106 12.09 -2.14 -10.52
CA ASP A 106 11.97 -3.24 -11.48
C ASP A 106 10.66 -4.05 -11.28
N PRO A 107 9.53 -3.55 -11.82
CA PRO A 107 8.25 -4.24 -11.73
C PRO A 107 8.25 -5.62 -12.40
N ALA A 108 9.12 -5.84 -13.40
CA ALA A 108 9.22 -7.11 -14.11
C ALA A 108 9.87 -8.20 -13.26
N ALA A 109 10.88 -7.85 -12.45
CA ALA A 109 11.47 -8.77 -11.48
C ALA A 109 10.46 -9.19 -10.40
N CYS A 110 9.64 -8.26 -9.91
CA CYS A 110 8.59 -8.59 -8.94
C CYS A 110 7.43 -9.38 -9.59
N LEU A 111 7.08 -9.09 -10.84
CA LEU A 111 6.13 -9.90 -11.59
C LEU A 111 6.61 -11.35 -11.70
N LYS A 112 7.91 -11.56 -11.97
CA LYS A 112 8.51 -12.88 -11.99
C LYS A 112 8.44 -13.54 -10.61
N GLY A 113 8.91 -12.87 -9.55
CA GLY A 113 8.85 -13.42 -8.18
C GLY A 113 7.42 -13.79 -7.75
N CYS A 114 6.44 -12.97 -8.11
CA CYS A 114 5.04 -13.23 -7.79
C CYS A 114 4.49 -14.48 -8.49
N PHE A 115 4.70 -14.62 -9.81
CA PHE A 115 4.03 -15.67 -10.59
C PHE A 115 4.87 -16.92 -10.83
N ASP A 116 6.19 -16.82 -10.85
CA ASP A 116 7.07 -17.96 -11.07
C ASP A 116 7.44 -18.62 -9.74
N ASP A 117 7.73 -17.81 -8.72
CA ASP A 117 8.17 -18.30 -7.41
C ASP A 117 7.02 -18.36 -6.38
N GLY A 118 5.85 -17.78 -6.69
CA GLY A 118 4.72 -17.71 -5.77
C GLY A 118 4.99 -16.85 -4.53
N ASN A 119 5.90 -15.88 -4.65
CA ASN A 119 6.35 -15.07 -3.53
C ASN A 119 5.28 -14.03 -3.14
N GLU A 120 4.80 -14.12 -1.90
CA GLU A 120 3.69 -13.30 -1.41
C GLU A 120 4.05 -11.82 -1.31
N ASP A 121 5.28 -11.47 -0.91
CA ASP A 121 5.78 -10.09 -0.88
C ASP A 121 5.84 -9.51 -2.29
N ALA A 122 6.44 -10.22 -3.24
CA ALA A 122 6.53 -9.76 -4.63
C ALA A 122 5.14 -9.45 -5.22
N CYS A 123 4.16 -10.32 -4.95
CA CYS A 123 2.78 -10.09 -5.36
C CYS A 123 2.16 -8.87 -4.66
N PHE A 124 2.34 -8.76 -3.35
CA PHE A 124 1.79 -7.66 -2.56
C PHE A 124 2.39 -6.31 -2.95
N GLN A 125 3.71 -6.22 -3.04
CA GLN A 125 4.40 -4.99 -3.43
C GLN A 125 4.01 -4.56 -4.84
N LEU A 126 3.90 -5.51 -5.78
CA LEU A 126 3.43 -5.21 -7.13
C LEU A 126 1.98 -4.67 -7.15
N ALA A 127 1.10 -5.24 -6.32
CA ALA A 127 -0.26 -4.75 -6.15
C ALA A 127 -0.28 -3.32 -5.58
N TYR A 128 0.56 -3.07 -4.58
CA TYR A 128 0.66 -1.80 -3.87
C TYR A 128 1.20 -0.67 -4.76
N ILE A 129 2.30 -0.88 -5.47
CA ILE A 129 2.85 0.13 -6.40
C ILE A 129 1.86 0.41 -7.53
N HIS A 130 1.14 -0.60 -8.01
CA HIS A 130 0.11 -0.40 -9.02
C HIS A 130 -1.07 0.39 -8.45
N GLN A 131 -1.48 0.15 -7.19
CA GLN A 131 -2.55 0.91 -6.56
C GLN A 131 -2.19 2.39 -6.36
N GLN A 132 -0.93 2.70 -6.00
CA GLN A 132 -0.48 4.07 -5.76
C GLN A 132 -0.26 4.87 -7.05
N ASN A 133 0.34 4.24 -8.07
CA ASN A 133 0.85 4.95 -9.23
C ASN A 133 -0.08 4.87 -10.45
N ALA A 134 -0.94 3.85 -10.54
CA ALA A 134 -1.84 3.72 -11.69
C ALA A 134 -3.08 4.62 -11.55
N PRO A 135 -3.63 5.13 -12.67
CA PRO A 135 -4.92 5.80 -12.66
C PRO A 135 -6.00 4.94 -12.01
N LYS A 136 -6.94 5.57 -11.28
CA LYS A 136 -8.06 4.86 -10.62
C LYS A 136 -8.86 3.96 -11.56
N ALA A 137 -8.95 4.30 -12.84
CA ALA A 137 -9.60 3.48 -13.87
C ALA A 137 -8.95 2.09 -14.08
N LEU A 138 -7.73 1.89 -13.58
CA LEU A 138 -6.94 0.66 -13.67
C LEU A 138 -6.87 -0.08 -12.34
N SER A 139 -7.72 0.27 -11.36
CA SER A 139 -7.81 -0.40 -10.06
C SER A 139 -8.14 -1.88 -10.18
N ARG A 140 -8.75 -2.34 -11.28
CA ARG A 140 -8.99 -3.77 -11.52
C ARG A 140 -7.71 -4.61 -11.49
N TYR A 141 -6.57 -4.06 -11.93
CA TYR A 141 -5.28 -4.75 -11.94
C TYR A 141 -4.71 -4.89 -10.54
N SER A 142 -4.72 -3.82 -9.73
CA SER A 142 -4.28 -3.91 -8.33
C SER A 142 -5.18 -4.84 -7.52
N GLN A 143 -6.50 -4.82 -7.76
CA GLN A 143 -7.42 -5.78 -7.14
C GLN A 143 -7.14 -7.22 -7.56
N ALA A 144 -6.79 -7.48 -8.83
CA ALA A 144 -6.40 -8.80 -9.26
C ALA A 144 -5.07 -9.25 -8.61
N LEU A 145 -4.08 -8.35 -8.55
CA LEU A 145 -2.79 -8.60 -7.91
C LEU A 145 -2.94 -8.86 -6.41
N PHE A 146 -3.80 -8.12 -5.70
CA PHE A 146 -4.12 -8.43 -4.29
C PHE A 146 -4.79 -9.80 -4.13
N ALA A 147 -5.63 -10.22 -5.07
CA ALA A 147 -6.20 -11.57 -5.05
C ALA A 147 -5.12 -12.64 -5.28
N GLN A 148 -4.13 -12.38 -6.13
CA GLN A 148 -2.96 -13.25 -6.30
C GLN A 148 -2.08 -13.28 -5.04
N ALA A 149 -1.78 -12.12 -4.45
CA ALA A 149 -1.02 -12.02 -3.19
C ALA A 149 -1.71 -12.79 -2.06
N CYS A 150 -3.03 -12.67 -1.97
CA CYS A 150 -3.85 -13.42 -1.03
C CYS A 150 -3.71 -14.93 -1.22
N ALA A 151 -3.76 -15.41 -2.47
CA ALA A 151 -3.56 -16.82 -2.78
C ALA A 151 -2.14 -17.30 -2.45
N ALA A 152 -1.13 -16.47 -2.68
CA ALA A 152 0.26 -16.73 -2.31
C ALA A 152 0.48 -16.79 -0.79
N GLY A 153 -0.42 -16.21 0.00
CA GLY A 153 -0.41 -16.26 1.46
C GLY A 153 -0.24 -14.93 2.17
N SER A 154 -0.16 -13.81 1.42
CA SER A 154 -0.12 -12.47 2.00
C SER A 154 -1.47 -12.13 2.64
N ASP A 155 -1.48 -12.05 3.97
CA ASP A 155 -2.61 -11.58 4.78
C ASP A 155 -2.99 -10.14 4.42
N GLY A 156 -2.00 -9.25 4.27
CA GLY A 156 -2.20 -7.89 3.77
C GLY A 156 -2.80 -7.87 2.36
N GLY A 157 -2.43 -8.81 1.49
CA GLY A 157 -3.04 -9.00 0.17
C GLY A 157 -4.52 -9.35 0.25
N CYS A 158 -4.88 -10.30 1.11
CA CYS A 158 -6.28 -10.66 1.36
C CYS A 158 -7.09 -9.49 1.93
N THR A 159 -6.55 -8.77 2.92
CA THR A 159 -7.20 -7.60 3.53
C THR A 159 -7.43 -6.50 2.51
N ASN A 160 -6.45 -6.20 1.66
CA ASN A 160 -6.59 -5.18 0.63
C ASN A 160 -7.61 -5.57 -0.46
N ARG A 161 -7.67 -6.85 -0.85
CA ARG A 161 -8.71 -7.35 -1.76
C ARG A 161 -10.09 -7.22 -1.13
N ALA A 162 -10.26 -7.66 0.12
CA ALA A 162 -11.54 -7.56 0.84
C ALA A 162 -12.00 -6.09 0.99
N ALA A 163 -11.08 -5.18 1.31
CA ALA A 163 -11.38 -3.74 1.39
C ALA A 163 -11.70 -3.14 0.01
N GLY A 164 -11.17 -3.69 -1.08
CA GLY A 164 -11.54 -3.33 -2.45
C GLY A 164 -12.97 -3.75 -2.81
N ILE A 165 -13.38 -4.95 -2.39
CA ILE A 165 -14.76 -5.45 -2.54
C ILE A 165 -15.72 -4.54 -1.75
N LEU A 166 -15.43 -4.27 -0.47
CA LEU A 166 -16.27 -3.46 0.40
C LEU A 166 -16.50 -2.04 -0.15
N ARG A 167 -15.45 -1.41 -0.69
CA ARG A 167 -15.53 -0.04 -1.24
C ARG A 167 -16.12 0.03 -2.65
N GLY A 168 -16.33 -1.11 -3.31
CA GLY A 168 -16.74 -1.15 -4.72
C GLY A 168 -15.78 -0.35 -5.62
N THR A 169 -14.47 -0.59 -5.50
CA THR A 169 -13.45 0.31 -6.07
C THR A 169 -13.44 0.41 -7.60
N THR A 170 -14.18 -0.45 -8.31
CA THR A 170 -14.31 -0.44 -9.78
C THR A 170 -15.77 -0.67 -10.19
N ASP A 171 -16.18 -0.05 -11.31
CA ASP A 171 -17.52 -0.26 -11.89
C ASP A 171 -17.69 -1.70 -12.44
N ASP A 172 -16.59 -2.42 -12.63
CA ASP A 172 -16.52 -3.81 -13.10
C ASP A 172 -16.13 -4.81 -11.99
N GLU A 173 -16.35 -4.48 -10.71
CA GLU A 173 -16.04 -5.39 -9.60
C GLU A 173 -16.97 -6.62 -9.64
N PRO A 174 -16.45 -7.85 -9.88
CA PRO A 174 -17.28 -9.04 -10.09
C PRO A 174 -18.07 -9.43 -8.83
N PHE A 175 -17.56 -9.07 -7.65
CA PHE A 175 -18.26 -9.31 -6.40
C PHE A 175 -19.46 -8.39 -6.18
N LEU A 176 -19.49 -7.21 -6.82
CA LEU A 176 -20.68 -6.36 -6.76
C LEU A 176 -21.87 -6.99 -7.50
N ALA A 177 -21.62 -7.85 -8.50
CA ALA A 177 -22.65 -8.67 -9.13
C ALA A 177 -23.16 -9.82 -8.23
N LYS A 178 -22.47 -10.09 -7.11
CA LYS A 178 -22.82 -11.08 -6.08
C LYS A 178 -23.14 -10.40 -4.75
N VAL A 179 -23.97 -9.35 -4.80
CA VAL A 179 -24.23 -8.45 -3.67
C VAL A 179 -24.61 -9.19 -2.38
N ASP A 180 -25.37 -10.29 -2.48
CA ASP A 180 -25.81 -11.09 -1.34
C ASP A 180 -24.64 -11.84 -0.65
N GLN A 181 -23.60 -12.18 -1.42
CA GLN A 181 -22.44 -12.94 -0.94
C GLN A 181 -21.31 -12.05 -0.46
N ALA A 182 -21.25 -10.80 -0.95
CA ALA A 182 -20.15 -9.88 -0.68
C ALA A 182 -19.96 -9.58 0.82
N PRO A 183 -21.00 -9.26 1.63
CA PRO A 183 -20.83 -9.02 3.07
C PRO A 183 -20.23 -10.21 3.81
N SER A 184 -20.76 -11.41 3.59
CA SER A 184 -20.24 -12.63 4.23
C SER A 184 -18.81 -12.95 3.80
N CYS A 185 -18.50 -12.76 2.52
CA CYS A 185 -17.14 -12.93 2.01
C CYS A 185 -16.15 -11.96 2.66
N VAL A 186 -16.49 -10.67 2.72
CA VAL A 186 -15.67 -9.61 3.31
C VAL A 186 -15.44 -9.86 4.80
N PHE A 187 -16.50 -10.20 5.54
CA PHE A 187 -16.41 -10.55 6.95
C PHE A 187 -15.44 -11.71 7.19
N ARG A 188 -15.64 -12.85 6.50
CA ARG A 188 -14.74 -14.02 6.63
C ARG A 188 -13.30 -13.68 6.26
N SER A 189 -13.10 -12.79 5.30
CA SER A 189 -11.76 -12.39 4.84
C SER A 189 -11.01 -11.63 5.94
N PHE A 190 -11.68 -10.70 6.63
CA PHE A 190 -11.08 -9.99 7.76
C PHE A 190 -10.90 -10.89 9.00
N GLU A 191 -11.78 -11.88 9.19
CA GLU A 191 -11.61 -12.90 10.23
C GLU A 191 -10.31 -13.68 10.02
N VAL A 192 -10.10 -14.27 8.82
CA VAL A 192 -8.91 -15.07 8.55
C VAL A 192 -7.62 -14.25 8.57
N THR A 193 -7.63 -13.00 8.09
CA THR A 193 -6.41 -12.17 8.10
C THR A 193 -6.09 -11.62 9.49
N CYS A 194 -7.11 -11.29 10.29
CA CYS A 194 -6.89 -10.95 11.70
C CYS A 194 -6.31 -12.13 12.48
N ASP A 195 -6.76 -13.35 12.20
CA ASP A 195 -6.20 -14.56 12.80
C ASP A 195 -4.79 -14.89 12.32
N ALA A 196 -4.45 -14.51 11.10
CA ALA A 196 -3.09 -14.58 10.57
C ALA A 196 -2.14 -13.52 11.13
N GLY A 197 -2.66 -12.48 11.80
CA GLY A 197 -1.86 -11.43 12.42
C GLY A 197 -1.81 -10.12 11.65
N ASP A 198 -2.69 -9.89 10.69
CA ASP A 198 -2.79 -8.60 10.02
C ASP A 198 -3.56 -7.58 10.89
N ALA A 199 -2.87 -6.52 11.30
CA ALA A 199 -3.46 -5.44 12.10
C ALA A 199 -4.62 -4.76 11.36
N TRP A 200 -4.51 -4.54 10.05
CA TRP A 200 -5.61 -3.96 9.27
C TRP A 200 -6.81 -4.90 9.18
N GLY A 201 -6.57 -6.20 9.01
CA GLY A 201 -7.60 -7.25 9.09
C GLY A 201 -8.37 -7.19 10.39
N CYS A 202 -7.67 -7.08 11.52
CA CYS A 202 -8.31 -6.93 12.83
C CYS A 202 -9.10 -5.62 12.99
N THR A 203 -8.56 -4.49 12.53
CA THR A 203 -9.30 -3.22 12.55
C THR A 203 -10.57 -3.30 11.70
N MET A 204 -10.51 -3.88 10.51
CA MET A 204 -11.67 -4.03 9.64
C MET A 204 -12.69 -5.04 10.19
N LEU A 205 -12.24 -6.12 10.84
CA LEU A 205 -13.11 -7.06 11.54
C LEU A 205 -13.87 -6.36 12.68
N GLY A 206 -13.18 -5.52 13.45
CA GLY A 206 -13.81 -4.69 14.48
C GLY A 206 -14.91 -3.81 13.89
N TRP A 207 -14.62 -3.15 12.76
CA TRP A 207 -15.61 -2.34 12.05
C TRP A 207 -16.82 -3.16 11.60
N GLN A 208 -16.64 -4.37 11.05
CA GLN A 208 -17.74 -5.26 10.65
C GLN A 208 -18.67 -5.61 11.82
N TYR A 209 -18.12 -5.84 13.02
CA TYR A 209 -18.94 -6.08 14.22
C TYR A 209 -19.67 -4.82 14.71
N THR A 210 -19.18 -3.61 14.41
CA THR A 210 -19.89 -2.37 14.75
C THR A 210 -20.97 -1.99 13.73
N SER A 211 -20.73 -2.25 12.43
CA SER A 211 -21.67 -1.89 11.37
C SER A 211 -22.85 -2.87 11.30
N GLY A 212 -22.61 -4.13 11.64
CA GLY A 212 -23.62 -5.19 11.60
C GLY A 212 -24.06 -5.57 10.18
N GLU A 213 -23.22 -5.31 9.17
CA GLU A 213 -23.57 -5.51 7.76
C GLU A 213 -23.68 -7.00 7.39
N ALA A 214 -22.73 -7.82 7.83
CA ALA A 214 -22.69 -9.26 7.56
C ALA A 214 -23.14 -10.12 8.76
N VAL A 215 -23.02 -9.58 9.97
CA VAL A 215 -23.27 -10.25 11.25
C VAL A 215 -24.06 -9.32 12.18
N ALA A 216 -24.67 -9.84 13.24
CA ALA A 216 -25.29 -8.96 14.23
C ALA A 216 -24.26 -8.04 14.90
N VAL A 217 -24.67 -6.81 15.22
CA VAL A 217 -23.82 -5.87 15.96
C VAL A 217 -23.38 -6.49 17.28
N ASP A 218 -22.07 -6.48 17.53
CA ASP A 218 -21.45 -7.03 18.75
C ASP A 218 -20.28 -6.14 19.18
N THR A 219 -20.58 -5.19 20.07
CA THR A 219 -19.60 -4.20 20.55
C THR A 219 -18.47 -4.83 21.37
N ALA A 220 -18.70 -5.98 22.00
CA ALA A 220 -17.68 -6.69 22.75
C ALA A 220 -16.67 -7.33 21.79
N LYS A 221 -17.14 -7.99 20.73
CA LYS A 221 -16.26 -8.53 19.69
C LYS A 221 -15.56 -7.44 18.89
N ALA A 222 -16.24 -6.34 18.60
CA ALA A 222 -15.62 -5.18 17.96
C ALA A 222 -14.43 -4.66 18.78
N ARG A 223 -14.63 -4.44 20.09
CA ARG A 223 -13.56 -4.02 21.01
C ARG A 223 -12.39 -4.99 21.01
N ALA A 224 -12.66 -6.30 21.13
CA ALA A 224 -11.62 -7.31 21.14
C ALA A 224 -10.78 -7.32 19.85
N ALA A 225 -11.42 -7.14 18.69
CA ALA A 225 -10.72 -7.05 17.40
C ALA A 225 -9.85 -5.78 17.30
N PHE A 226 -10.37 -4.63 17.73
CA PHE A 226 -9.58 -3.38 17.77
C PHE A 226 -8.39 -3.47 18.74
N GLU A 227 -8.58 -4.05 19.92
CA GLU A 227 -7.51 -4.28 20.89
C GLU A 227 -6.44 -5.23 20.32
N LYS A 228 -6.86 -6.29 19.61
CA LYS A 228 -5.95 -7.22 18.93
C LYS A 228 -5.13 -6.53 17.83
N SER A 229 -5.73 -5.65 17.03
CA SER A 229 -5.01 -4.83 16.03
C SER A 229 -3.85 -4.06 16.67
N CYS A 230 -4.12 -3.40 17.79
CA CYS A 230 -3.09 -2.68 18.56
C CYS A 230 -2.06 -3.58 19.24
N ALA A 231 -2.45 -4.79 19.66
CA ALA A 231 -1.51 -5.75 20.23
C ALA A 231 -0.53 -6.31 19.17
N ILE A 232 -0.99 -6.44 17.92
CA ILE A 232 -0.17 -6.86 16.79
C ILE A 232 0.86 -5.78 16.44
N SER A 233 0.41 -4.54 16.26
CA SER A 233 1.29 -3.43 15.85
C SER A 233 0.89 -2.10 16.49
N PRO A 234 1.44 -1.77 17.68
CA PRO A 234 1.03 -0.60 18.46
C PRO A 234 1.31 0.76 17.82
N ASP A 235 2.34 0.83 16.97
CA ASP A 235 2.83 2.06 16.33
C ASP A 235 2.39 2.18 14.87
N PHE A 236 1.61 1.22 14.37
CA PHE A 236 1.13 1.21 13.01
C PHE A 236 -0.24 1.89 12.87
N VAL A 237 -0.46 2.52 11.73
CA VAL A 237 -1.66 3.32 11.43
C VAL A 237 -2.96 2.54 11.69
N ALA A 238 -2.98 1.23 11.46
CA ALA A 238 -4.15 0.39 11.75
C ALA A 238 -4.60 0.46 13.22
N CYS A 239 -3.65 0.55 14.16
CA CYS A 239 -3.94 0.69 15.58
C CYS A 239 -4.45 2.09 15.92
N ASP A 240 -3.96 3.14 15.26
CA ASP A 240 -4.48 4.50 15.47
C ASP A 240 -5.98 4.57 15.11
N TYR A 241 -6.37 3.97 13.98
CA TYR A 241 -7.78 3.82 13.62
C TYR A 241 -8.56 2.98 14.65
N ALA A 242 -7.97 1.87 15.11
CA ALA A 242 -8.59 1.02 16.12
C ALA A 242 -8.82 1.78 17.45
N ARG A 243 -7.87 2.61 17.89
CA ARG A 243 -7.98 3.46 19.09
C ARG A 243 -9.13 4.46 18.95
N MET A 244 -9.26 5.11 17.80
CA MET A 244 -10.37 6.03 17.53
C MET A 244 -11.74 5.34 17.66
N GLU A 245 -11.88 4.12 17.11
CA GLU A 245 -13.12 3.36 17.24
C GLU A 245 -13.37 2.86 18.67
N LEU A 246 -12.32 2.48 19.40
CA LEU A 246 -12.42 2.11 20.82
C LEU A 246 -12.92 3.28 21.67
N GLU A 247 -12.43 4.50 21.41
CA GLU A 247 -12.91 5.71 22.06
C GLU A 247 -14.39 5.94 21.76
N ARG A 248 -14.82 5.81 20.50
CA ARG A 248 -16.23 5.92 20.11
C ARG A 248 -17.11 4.91 20.83
N LEU A 249 -16.65 3.67 21.00
CA LEU A 249 -17.38 2.63 21.74
C LEU A 249 -17.44 2.90 23.26
N ASN A 250 -16.57 3.78 23.77
CA ASN A 250 -16.54 4.17 25.19
C ASN A 250 -17.40 5.41 25.48
N THR A 251 -17.70 6.23 24.47
CA THR A 251 -18.59 7.39 24.60
C THR A 251 -20.03 6.97 24.33
N PRO A 252 -20.96 7.07 25.31
CA PRO A 252 -22.37 6.82 25.06
C PRO A 252 -22.92 7.85 24.06
N ASP A 253 -23.72 7.39 23.09
CA ASP A 253 -24.43 8.28 22.17
C ASP A 253 -25.28 9.30 22.95
N GLY A 254 -24.99 10.60 22.80
CA GLY A 254 -25.74 11.72 23.41
C GLY A 254 -25.03 12.59 24.46
N ALA A 255 -23.69 12.68 24.43
CA ALA A 255 -22.91 13.50 25.36
C ALA A 255 -22.54 14.93 24.87
N ASP A 256 -23.19 15.44 23.82
CA ASP A 256 -23.09 16.83 23.33
C ASP A 256 -24.35 17.65 23.62
#